data_AF-X1NMC1-F1
#
_entry.id   AF-X1NMC1-F1
#
_cell.length_a   1.000
_cell.length_b   1.000
_cell.length_c   1.000
_cell.angle_alpha   90.00
_cell.angle_beta   90.00
_cell.angle_gamma   90.00
#
_symmetry.space_group_name_H-M   'P 1'
#
loop_
_entity.id
_entity.type
_entity.pdbx_description
1 polymer ?
#
loop_
_entity_poly.entity_id
_entity_poly.type
_entity_poly.pdbx_seq_one_letter_code
_entity_poly.pdbx_strand_id
1 'polypeptide(L)' 'IEAKLLDEYYKFKGWNNEGIPTKETLDELGLDYVSEDLEQRGIYKEKKVKVAKRDSKKEKSQGRLEYR' A
#
# COMPACT_ATOMS: atom_id res chain seq x y z
N ILE A 1 17.29 -10.20 -8.61
CA ILE A 1 18.46 -9.29 -8.52
C ILE A 1 18.02 -7.83 -8.71
N GLU A 2 16.96 -7.57 -9.48
CA GLU A 2 16.43 -6.23 -9.77
C GLU A 2 15.88 -5.47 -8.54
N ALA A 3 15.28 -6.16 -7.57
CA ALA A 3 14.68 -5.53 -6.39
C ALA A 3 15.69 -4.80 -5.47
N LYS A 4 16.96 -5.24 -5.43
CA LYS A 4 17.98 -4.62 -4.57
C LYS A 4 18.48 -3.29 -5.13
N LEU A 5 18.60 -3.19 -6.45
CA LEU A 5 19.08 -1.98 -7.12
C LEU A 5 18.06 -0.84 -7.01
N LEU A 6 16.77 -1.17 -7.09
CA LEU A 6 15.68 -0.21 -6.90
C LEU A 6 15.61 0.32 -5.46
N ASP A 7 15.85 -0.55 -4.47
CA ASP A 7 15.88 -0.16 -3.05
C ASP A 7 17.00 0.86 -2.76
N GLU A 8 18.20 0.62 -3.30
CA GLU A 8 19.32 1.56 -3.18
C GLU A 8 19.04 2.87 -3.93
N TYR A 9 18.43 2.80 -5.11
CA TYR A 9 18.05 3.99 -5.86
C TYR A 9 17.01 4.84 -5.10
N TYR A 10 16.01 4.22 -4.50
CA TYR A 10 15.01 4.92 -3.68
C TYR A 10 15.64 5.54 -2.45
N LYS A 11 16.54 4.84 -1.75
CA LYS A 11 17.30 5.41 -0.63
C LYS A 11 18.17 6.59 -1.06
N PHE A 12 18.85 6.47 -2.20
CA PHE A 12 19.69 7.54 -2.74
C PHE A 12 18.87 8.78 -3.12
N LYS A 13 17.65 8.59 -3.63
CA LYS A 13 16.73 9.68 -3.98
C LYS A 13 15.93 10.22 -2.78
N GLY A 14 16.08 9.66 -1.58
CA GLY A 14 15.29 10.06 -0.41
C GLY A 14 13.81 9.65 -0.51
N TRP A 15 13.52 8.56 -1.21
CA TRP A 15 12.17 7.99 -1.38
C TRP A 15 11.92 6.88 -0.35
N ASN A 16 10.65 6.66 0.00
CA ASN A 16 10.25 5.56 0.87
C ASN A 16 10.35 4.20 0.13
N ASN A 17 10.31 3.08 0.85
CA ASN A 17 10.31 1.71 0.32
C ASN A 17 9.13 1.41 -0.64
N GLU A 18 8.09 2.24 -0.62
CA GLU A 18 6.97 2.19 -1.57
C GLU A 18 7.25 2.98 -2.88
N GLY A 19 8.45 3.56 -3.03
CA GLY A 19 8.82 4.39 -4.17
C GLY A 19 8.21 5.80 -4.13
N ILE A 20 7.78 6.27 -2.95
CA ILE A 20 7.13 7.57 -2.77
C ILE A 20 8.21 8.61 -2.40
N PRO A 21 8.41 9.66 -3.20
CA PRO A 21 9.32 10.76 -2.86
C PRO A 21 8.90 11.48 -1.58
N THR A 22 9.85 11.99 -0.80
CA THR A 22 9.54 12.87 0.34
C THR A 22 9.24 14.29 -0.13
N LYS A 23 8.57 15.07 0.72
CA LYS A 23 8.28 16.49 0.41
C LYS A 23 9.56 17.29 0.14
N GLU A 24 10.63 17.01 0.88
CA GLU A 24 11.95 17.64 0.68
C GLU A 24 12.51 17.35 -0.71
N THR A 25 12.50 16.07 -1.15
CA THR A 25 12.94 15.70 -2.50
C THR A 25 12.06 16.33 -3.59
N LEU A 26 10.76 16.46 -3.37
CA LEU A 26 9.85 17.08 -4.33
C LEU A 26 10.07 18.59 -4.42
N ASP A 27 10.34 19.25 -3.29
CA ASP A 27 10.69 20.67 -3.23
C ASP A 27 11.99 20.95 -4.01
N GLU A 28 13.05 20.17 -3.78
CA GLU A 28 14.32 20.29 -4.51
C GLU A 28 14.20 20.08 -6.02
N LEU A 29 13.25 19.23 -6.45
CA LEU A 29 12.96 18.97 -7.87
C LEU A 29 11.96 19.97 -8.48
N GLY A 30 11.40 20.89 -7.69
CA GLY A 30 10.34 21.81 -8.13
C GLY A 30 9.00 21.12 -8.43
N LEU A 31 8.77 19.96 -7.81
CA LEU A 31 7.57 19.13 -7.93
C LEU A 31 6.64 19.28 -6.72
N ASP A 32 6.62 20.46 -6.10
CA ASP A 32 5.79 20.74 -4.92
C ASP A 32 4.30 20.42 -5.13
N TYR A 33 3.77 20.68 -6.33
CA TYR A 33 2.40 20.32 -6.73
C TYR A 33 2.10 18.81 -6.66
N VAL A 34 3.10 17.96 -6.89
CA VAL A 34 2.98 16.50 -6.73
C VAL A 34 2.92 16.16 -5.25
N SER A 35 3.69 16.85 -4.41
CA SER A 35 3.69 16.64 -2.96
C SER A 35 2.31 16.94 -2.37
N GLU A 36 1.67 18.03 -2.83
CA GLU A 36 0.32 18.40 -2.43
C GLU A 36 -0.72 17.39 -2.92
N ASP A 37 -0.61 16.88 -4.14
CA ASP A 37 -1.51 15.85 -4.68
C ASP A 37 -1.37 14.52 -3.92
N LEU A 38 -0.15 14.11 -3.59
CA LEU A 38 0.12 12.92 -2.76
C LEU A 38 -0.45 13.06 -1.34
N GLU A 39 -0.33 14.25 -0.74
CA GLU A 39 -0.90 14.56 0.57
C GLU A 39 -2.44 14.59 0.53
N GLN A 40 -3.04 15.21 -0.49
CA GLN A 40 -4.48 15.23 -0.71
C GLN A 40 -5.06 13.84 -0.94
N ARG A 41 -4.35 12.99 -1.68
CA ARG A 41 -4.71 11.58 -1.89
C ARG A 41 -4.49 10.72 -0.64
N GLY A 42 -3.89 11.28 0.41
CA GLY A 42 -3.61 10.58 1.65
C GLY A 42 -2.56 9.48 1.49
N ILE A 43 -1.68 9.58 0.48
CA ILE A 43 -0.63 8.59 0.22
C ILE A 43 0.36 8.53 1.39
N TYR A 44 0.71 9.69 1.97
CA TYR A 44 1.53 9.79 3.18
C TYR A 44 0.79 9.40 4.47
N LYS A 45 -0.55 9.38 4.44
CA LYS A 45 -1.38 8.87 5.54
C LYS A 45 -1.54 7.38 5.37
N GLU A 46 -0.49 6.69 5.76
CA GLU A 46 -0.40 5.24 5.89
C GLU A 46 -1.77 4.56 6.09
N LYS A 47 -2.01 3.64 5.17
CA LYS A 47 -3.21 2.82 5.00
C LYS A 47 -3.85 2.45 6.35
N LYS A 48 -4.89 3.18 6.76
CA LYS A 48 -6.02 2.51 7.43
C LYS A 48 -6.67 1.63 6.38
N VAL A 49 -6.05 0.49 6.08
CA VAL A 49 -6.75 -0.64 5.49
C VAL A 49 -7.84 -0.95 6.51
N LYS A 50 -9.03 -0.39 6.28
CA LYS A 50 -10.27 -1.04 6.67
C LYS A 50 -10.22 -2.36 5.92
N VAL A 51 -9.59 -3.36 6.54
CA VAL A 51 -9.91 -4.75 6.27
C VAL A 51 -11.36 -4.83 6.66
N ALA A 52 -12.23 -4.50 5.69
CA ALA A 52 -13.63 -4.86 5.73
C ALA A 52 -13.59 -6.35 5.99
N LYS A 53 -13.96 -6.71 7.23
CA LYS A 53 -14.16 -8.06 7.68
C LYS A 53 -14.92 -8.74 6.55
N ARG A 54 -14.25 -9.63 5.81
CA ARG A 54 -14.97 -10.65 5.07
C ARG A 54 -15.50 -11.58 6.14
N ASP A 55 -16.73 -11.32 6.55
CA ASP A 55 -17.56 -12.22 7.33
C ASP A 55 -17.38 -13.64 6.80
N SER A 56 -16.57 -14.43 7.51
CA SER A 56 -16.55 -15.88 7.40
C SER A 56 -17.14 -16.42 8.68
N LYS A 57 -18.47 -16.26 8.82
CA LYS A 57 -19.22 -16.94 9.87
C LYS A 57 -20.57 -17.45 9.34
N LYS A 58 -20.76 -18.76 9.55
CA LYS A 58 -21.89 -19.65 9.23
C LYS A 58 -21.89 -20.11 7.77
N GLU A 59 -21.82 -21.42 7.52
CA GLU A 59 -22.92 -22.33 7.85
C GLU A 59 -22.43 -23.73 8.29
N LYS A 60 -22.91 -24.18 9.44
CA LYS A 60 -22.93 -25.60 9.81
C LYS A 60 -24.26 -26.19 9.32
N SER A 61 -24.23 -27.51 9.10
CA SER A 61 -25.34 -28.49 9.04
C SER A 61 -26.20 -28.58 7.79
N GLN A 62 -26.12 -29.74 7.12
CA GLN A 62 -27.16 -30.67 6.62
C GLN A 62 -26.63 -31.35 5.35
N GLY A 63 -26.60 -32.67 5.17
CA GLY A 63 -27.00 -33.80 5.98
C GLY A 63 -26.40 -35.07 5.35
N ARG A 64 -26.31 -36.11 6.17
CA ARG A 64 -26.02 -37.48 5.78
C ARG A 64 -26.95 -37.91 4.62
N LEU A 65 -26.39 -38.20 3.45
CA LEU A 65 -27.03 -39.05 2.46
C LEU A 65 -26.15 -40.28 2.25
N GLU A 66 -26.54 -41.34 2.95
CA GLU A 66 -26.07 -42.69 2.71
C GLU A 66 -26.66 -43.15 1.37
N TYR A 67 -25.83 -43.58 0.44
CA TYR A 67 -26.29 -44.31 -0.73
C TYR A 67 -26.07 -45.81 -0.49
N ARG A 68 -27.18 -46.54 -0.55
CA ARG A 68 -27.28 -48.00 -0.51
C ARG A 68 -26.54 -48.65 -1.66
#